data_AF-A0A519RJ80-F1
#
_entry.id   AF-A0A519RJ80-F1
#
_cell.length_a   1.000
_cell.length_b   1.000
_cell.length_c   1.000
_cell.angle_alpha   90.00
_cell.angle_beta   90.00
_cell.angle_gamma   90.00
#
_symmetry.space_group_name_H-M   'P 1'
#
loop_
_entity.id
_entity.type
_entity.pdbx_description
1 polymer ?
#
loop_
_entity_poly.entity_id
_entity_poly.type
_entity_poly.pdbx_seq_one_letter_code
_entity_poly.pdbx_strand_id
1 'polypeptide(L)'
;MPKNFSLLLALALLSAAGCQRRGDDVQPNNYDALALETGHWEWEYTGYFRQKRTPETEGFTRQLVFSADGSVLIQHDHKLNKKRPYALSMGDLPRCGSSKNTVPIISYETDSDLPNNDRKTYTITKTPTGQSLSLTGEDACVDGGAYETYRWVAE
;
A
#
# COMPACT_ATOMS: atom_id res chain seq x y z
N MET A 1 6.17 -41.79 62.05
CA MET A 1 5.09 -40.98 62.67
C MET A 1 4.75 -39.83 61.70
N PRO A 2 3.48 -39.42 61.57
CA PRO A 2 2.54 -39.99 60.61
C PRO A 2 1.99 -38.99 59.55
N LYS A 3 1.52 -39.59 58.43
CA LYS A 3 0.25 -39.37 57.71
C LYS A 3 -0.16 -37.97 57.22
N ASN A 4 -0.28 -37.91 55.89
CA ASN A 4 -1.50 -37.64 55.10
C ASN A 4 -2.46 -36.52 55.57
N PHE A 5 -2.88 -35.63 54.67
CA PHE A 5 -4.07 -35.88 53.83
C PHE A 5 -4.30 -34.73 52.83
N SER A 6 -4.65 -35.13 51.61
CA SER A 6 -5.21 -34.34 50.50
C SER A 6 -6.35 -33.39 50.91
N LEU A 7 -6.59 -32.35 50.10
CA LEU A 7 -7.92 -32.07 49.53
C LEU A 7 -7.91 -31.00 48.40
N LEU A 8 -8.45 -31.40 47.25
CA LEU A 8 -9.30 -30.69 46.26
C LEU A 8 -8.79 -29.40 45.56
N LEU A 9 -8.58 -29.40 44.23
CA LEU A 9 -9.54 -29.44 43.09
C LEU A 9 -10.12 -28.06 42.72
N ALA A 10 -9.65 -27.48 41.61
CA ALA A 10 -10.38 -26.58 40.70
C ALA A 10 -9.53 -26.45 39.42
N LEU A 11 -9.81 -27.19 38.34
CA LEU A 11 -10.71 -26.82 37.25
C LEU A 11 -10.48 -25.39 36.70
N ALA A 12 -9.69 -25.29 35.63
CA ALA A 12 -9.84 -24.23 34.63
C ALA A 12 -9.43 -24.77 33.26
N LEU A 13 -10.39 -25.45 32.62
CA LEU A 13 -10.46 -25.53 31.17
C LEU A 13 -10.69 -24.10 30.66
N LEU A 14 -9.64 -23.43 30.18
CA LEU A 14 -9.81 -22.25 29.33
C LEU A 14 -9.85 -22.72 27.88
N SER A 15 -11.05 -23.14 27.51
CA SER A 15 -11.55 -23.18 26.15
C SER A 15 -11.27 -21.86 25.43
N ALA A 16 -10.67 -22.01 24.24
CA ALA A 16 -10.82 -21.20 23.04
C ALA A 16 -11.08 -19.69 23.23
N ALA A 17 -10.02 -18.91 23.03
CA ALA A 17 -10.12 -17.74 22.16
C ALA A 17 -9.29 -18.03 20.92
N GLY A 18 -9.83 -18.89 20.04
CA GLY A 18 -9.47 -18.77 18.64
C GLY A 18 -9.89 -17.37 18.23
N CYS A 19 -8.95 -16.44 18.14
CA CYS A 19 -9.17 -15.17 17.48
C CYS A 19 -9.45 -15.49 16.00
N GLN A 20 -10.69 -15.85 15.70
CA GLN A 20 -11.28 -15.55 14.41
C GLN A 20 -11.22 -14.03 14.31
N ARG A 21 -10.13 -13.54 13.72
CA ARG A 21 -10.08 -12.22 13.09
C ARG A 21 -11.21 -12.24 12.06
N ARG A 22 -12.42 -11.87 12.51
CA ARG A 22 -13.49 -11.47 11.63
C ARG A 22 -12.92 -10.32 10.83
N GLY A 23 -12.79 -10.53 9.52
CA GLY A 23 -12.33 -9.53 8.57
C GLY A 23 -13.35 -8.41 8.39
N ASP A 24 -13.56 -7.63 9.45
CA ASP A 24 -14.35 -6.41 9.49
C ASP A 24 -13.79 -5.50 10.61
N ASP A 25 -12.46 -5.34 10.66
CA ASP A 25 -11.91 -4.16 11.32
C ASP A 25 -12.42 -2.96 10.53
N VAL A 26 -13.51 -2.35 11.01
CA VAL A 26 -14.04 -1.09 10.47
C VAL A 26 -12.91 -0.09 10.56
N GLN A 27 -12.21 0.11 9.45
CA GLN A 27 -11.12 1.04 9.36
C GLN A 27 -11.66 2.42 9.71
N PRO A 28 -11.07 3.13 10.69
CA PRO A 28 -11.47 4.48 11.01
C PRO A 28 -11.50 5.34 9.76
N ASN A 29 -12.38 6.35 9.69
CA ASN A 29 -12.46 7.26 8.54
C ASN A 29 -11.13 7.99 8.22
N ASN A 30 -10.18 7.98 9.16
CA ASN A 30 -8.84 8.55 9.02
C ASN A 30 -7.75 7.48 8.85
N TYR A 31 -8.12 6.23 8.57
CA TYR A 31 -7.15 5.15 8.36
C TYR A 31 -6.48 5.34 7.01
N ASP A 32 -5.19 5.61 7.06
CA ASP A 32 -4.35 5.61 5.89
C ASP A 32 -3.82 4.21 5.63
N ALA A 33 -4.40 3.52 4.64
CA ALA A 33 -4.01 2.17 4.29
C ALA A 33 -2.61 2.08 3.65
N LEU A 34 -2.01 3.21 3.27
CA LEU A 34 -0.71 3.27 2.63
C LEU A 34 0.41 3.52 3.65
N ALA A 35 0.13 4.35 4.66
CA ALA A 35 0.98 4.52 5.85
C ALA A 35 0.70 3.40 6.87
N LEU A 36 1.08 2.18 6.50
CA LEU A 36 0.97 0.99 7.34
C LEU A 36 1.93 1.05 8.55
N GLU A 37 2.17 -0.10 9.18
CA GLU A 37 3.26 -0.29 10.15
C GLU A 37 4.63 0.08 9.57
N THR A 38 5.68 0.00 10.39
CA THR A 38 7.05 0.32 9.94
C THR A 38 7.44 -0.58 8.76
N GLY A 39 7.75 0.05 7.62
CA GLY A 39 8.05 -0.63 6.36
C GLY A 39 7.92 0.28 5.15
N HIS A 40 7.98 -0.31 3.95
CA HIS A 40 7.91 0.42 2.70
C HIS A 40 7.26 -0.39 1.57
N TRP A 41 6.81 0.31 0.53
CA TRP A 41 6.35 -0.29 -0.73
C TRP A 41 7.52 -0.34 -1.71
N GLU A 42 7.99 -1.54 -2.02
CA GLU A 42 9.08 -1.77 -2.96
C GLU A 42 8.52 -2.00 -4.37
N TRP A 43 9.02 -1.24 -5.35
CA TRP A 43 8.60 -1.35 -6.74
C TRP A 43 8.94 -2.73 -7.31
N GLU A 44 7.98 -3.36 -7.98
CA GLU A 44 8.18 -4.65 -8.65
C GLU A 44 8.18 -4.52 -10.17
N TYR A 45 7.24 -3.77 -10.72
CA TYR A 45 7.06 -3.66 -12.16
C TYR A 45 6.27 -2.40 -12.52
N THR A 46 6.49 -1.91 -13.74
CA THR A 46 5.58 -0.96 -14.38
C THR A 46 5.12 -1.45 -15.75
N GLY A 47 3.82 -1.56 -15.94
CA GLY A 47 3.20 -1.83 -17.24
C GLY A 47 2.86 -0.56 -18.00
N TYR A 48 2.87 -0.64 -19.33
CA TYR A 48 2.56 0.48 -20.23
C TYR A 48 1.73 0.02 -21.43
N PHE A 49 0.93 0.93 -21.96
CA PHE A 49 0.35 0.81 -23.30
C PHE A 49 1.27 1.38 -24.40
N ARG A 50 2.22 2.27 -24.07
CA ARG A 50 3.25 2.81 -25.00
C ARG A 50 4.58 3.07 -24.30
N GLN A 51 5.71 2.70 -24.92
CA GLN A 51 7.07 2.87 -24.36
C GLN A 51 7.37 4.34 -24.09
N LYS A 52 7.57 4.71 -22.81
CA LYS A 52 7.82 6.11 -22.43
C LYS A 52 8.78 6.38 -21.27
N ARG A 53 9.32 5.36 -20.58
CA ARG A 53 10.31 5.37 -19.45
C ARG A 53 9.73 4.72 -18.17
N THR A 54 10.46 3.75 -17.62
CA THR A 54 10.29 3.09 -16.30
C THR A 54 11.44 3.44 -15.36
N PRO A 55 11.30 3.20 -14.04
CA PRO A 55 12.45 3.13 -13.15
C PRO A 55 13.60 2.27 -13.72
N GLU A 56 13.28 1.08 -14.22
CA GLU A 56 14.25 0.15 -14.81
C GLU A 56 14.97 0.72 -16.05
N THR A 57 14.26 1.29 -17.02
CA THR A 57 14.88 1.87 -18.23
C THR A 57 15.69 3.12 -17.91
N GLU A 58 15.40 3.76 -16.78
CA GLU A 58 16.12 4.91 -16.24
C GLU A 58 17.25 4.51 -15.28
N GLY A 59 17.47 3.20 -15.09
CA GLY A 59 18.57 2.65 -14.29
C GLY A 59 18.41 2.78 -12.78
N PHE A 60 17.18 2.82 -12.24
CA PHE A 60 16.94 2.89 -10.79
C PHE A 60 15.78 1.99 -10.33
N THR A 61 15.81 1.60 -9.06
CA THR A 61 14.64 1.05 -8.35
C THR A 61 14.01 2.13 -7.48
N ARG A 62 12.73 1.95 -7.11
CA ARG A 62 12.00 2.93 -6.31
C ARG A 62 11.32 2.26 -5.12
N GLN A 63 11.37 2.91 -3.98
CA GLN A 63 10.58 2.55 -2.79
C GLN A 63 9.72 3.74 -2.38
N LEU A 64 8.51 3.47 -1.90
CA LEU A 64 7.60 4.47 -1.35
C LEU A 64 7.40 4.23 0.14
N VAL A 65 7.75 5.20 0.97
CA VAL A 65 7.51 5.19 2.41
C VAL A 65 6.45 6.23 2.73
N PHE A 66 5.22 5.79 2.98
CA PHE A 66 4.14 6.67 3.43
C PHE A 66 4.20 6.83 4.93
N SER A 67 4.16 8.07 5.39
CA SER A 67 4.26 8.43 6.80
C SER A 67 2.95 9.02 7.30
N ALA A 68 2.63 8.75 8.56
CA ALA A 68 1.42 9.27 9.22
C ALA A 68 1.37 10.82 9.29
N ASP A 69 2.47 11.51 9.00
CA ASP A 69 2.53 12.98 8.86
C ASP A 69 1.95 13.49 7.53
N GLY A 70 1.41 12.61 6.67
CA GLY A 70 0.88 12.97 5.35
C GLY A 70 1.98 13.19 4.32
N SER A 71 3.17 12.63 4.53
CA SER A 71 4.26 12.67 3.55
C SER A 71 4.61 11.30 2.98
N VAL A 72 5.08 11.30 1.74
CA VAL A 72 5.67 10.15 1.07
C VAL A 72 7.14 10.45 0.81
N LEU A 73 8.01 9.55 1.27
CA LEU A 73 9.40 9.50 0.84
C LEU A 73 9.50 8.57 -0.36
N ILE A 74 9.89 9.13 -1.50
CA ILE A 74 10.21 8.41 -2.72
C ILE A 74 11.73 8.18 -2.68
N GLN A 75 12.13 6.95 -2.39
CA GLN A 75 13.53 6.56 -2.39
C GLN A 75 13.91 6.01 -3.75
N HIS A 76 15.10 6.39 -4.21
CA HIS A 76 15.65 5.93 -5.47
C HIS A 76 17.00 5.28 -5.20
N ASP A 77 17.24 4.13 -5.80
CA ASP A 77 18.62 3.68 -5.91
C ASP A 77 19.37 4.58 -6.91
N HIS A 78 20.61 4.92 -6.59
CA HIS A 78 21.49 5.76 -7.42
C HIS A 78 20.96 7.15 -7.83
N LYS A 79 19.85 7.64 -7.27
CA LYS A 79 19.33 9.01 -7.46
C LYS A 79 18.98 9.65 -6.11
N LEU A 80 18.71 10.96 -6.12
CA LEU A 80 18.30 11.67 -4.91
C LEU A 80 16.90 11.24 -4.47
N ASN A 81 16.75 10.96 -3.17
CA ASN A 81 15.45 10.72 -2.55
C ASN A 81 14.63 12.01 -2.51
N LYS A 82 13.30 11.88 -2.58
CA LYS A 82 12.37 13.01 -2.57
C LYS A 82 11.30 12.80 -1.52
N LYS A 83 11.16 13.75 -0.59
CA LYS A 83 10.01 13.81 0.33
C LYS A 83 8.96 14.73 -0.26
N ARG A 84 7.70 14.29 -0.30
CA ARG A 84 6.57 15.06 -0.84
C ARG A 84 5.36 14.94 0.09
N PRO A 85 4.51 15.97 0.20
CA PRO A 85 3.18 15.77 0.78
C PRO A 85 2.38 14.83 -0.13
N TYR A 86 1.54 13.99 0.46
CA TYR A 86 0.51 13.25 -0.27
C TYR A 86 -0.86 13.46 0.36
N ALA A 87 -1.89 13.22 -0.44
CA ALA A 87 -3.28 13.26 0.00
C ALA A 87 -4.05 12.06 -0.52
N LEU A 88 -4.99 11.58 0.30
CA LEU A 88 -5.98 10.57 -0.09
C LEU A 88 -7.35 11.23 -0.29
N SER A 89 -8.07 10.75 -1.29
CA SER A 89 -9.40 11.25 -1.63
C SER A 89 -10.22 10.19 -2.35
N MET A 90 -11.52 10.44 -2.53
CA MET A 90 -12.35 9.71 -3.49
C MET A 90 -12.59 10.62 -4.69
N GLY A 91 -12.58 10.06 -5.90
CA GLY A 91 -12.92 10.82 -7.10
C GLY A 91 -13.06 9.96 -8.34
N ASP A 92 -13.48 10.60 -9.43
CA ASP A 92 -13.81 9.88 -10.65
C ASP A 92 -12.58 9.67 -11.54
N LEU A 93 -12.28 8.40 -11.84
CA LEU A 93 -11.22 7.98 -12.77
C LEU A 93 -11.69 6.79 -13.64
N PRO A 94 -11.05 6.55 -14.80
CA PRO A 94 -9.97 7.35 -15.43
C PRO A 94 -10.45 8.70 -15.99
N ARG A 95 -9.53 9.64 -16.27
CA ARG A 95 -9.90 10.97 -16.82
C ARG A 95 -10.46 10.88 -18.25
N CYS A 96 -9.99 9.89 -18.99
CA CYS A 96 -10.30 9.60 -20.39
C CYS A 96 -10.79 8.15 -20.60
N GLY A 97 -11.34 7.84 -21.77
CA GLY A 97 -11.71 6.47 -22.12
C GLY A 97 -13.07 6.01 -21.55
N SER A 98 -13.08 4.84 -20.91
CA SER A 98 -14.27 4.09 -20.44
C SER A 98 -15.13 4.82 -19.39
N SER A 99 -16.20 4.17 -18.90
CA SER A 99 -17.03 4.71 -17.82
C SER A 99 -16.19 5.10 -16.61
N LYS A 100 -16.40 6.33 -16.12
CA LYS A 100 -15.77 6.82 -14.89
C LYS A 100 -16.46 6.20 -13.70
N ASN A 101 -15.66 5.76 -12.74
CA ASN A 101 -16.14 5.29 -11.45
C ASN A 101 -15.48 6.10 -10.34
N THR A 102 -16.22 6.34 -9.26
CA THR A 102 -15.65 6.95 -8.06
C THR A 102 -14.77 5.91 -7.37
N VAL A 103 -13.46 6.19 -7.30
CA VAL A 103 -12.44 5.29 -6.78
C VAL A 103 -11.54 5.99 -5.76
N PRO A 104 -10.79 5.24 -4.92
CA PRO A 104 -9.75 5.80 -4.08
C PRO A 104 -8.62 6.41 -4.90
N ILE A 105 -8.17 7.60 -4.50
CA ILE A 105 -7.16 8.37 -5.20
C ILE A 105 -6.06 8.79 -4.24
N ILE A 106 -4.83 8.61 -4.70
CA ILE A 106 -3.63 9.15 -4.08
C ILE A 106 -3.10 10.28 -4.96
N SER A 107 -2.69 11.39 -4.33
CA SER A 107 -2.08 12.52 -5.02
C SER A 107 -0.75 12.90 -4.36
N TYR A 108 0.32 12.92 -5.14
CA TYR A 108 1.64 13.42 -4.73
C TYR A 108 2.47 13.79 -5.98
N GLU A 109 3.38 14.75 -5.85
CA GLU A 109 4.30 15.13 -6.93
C GLU A 109 5.23 13.96 -7.27
N THR A 110 5.14 13.49 -8.50
CA THR A 110 6.00 12.43 -9.02
C THR A 110 7.26 12.95 -9.65
N ASP A 111 8.20 12.05 -9.94
CA ASP A 111 9.31 12.39 -10.81
C ASP A 111 8.75 12.79 -12.18
N SER A 112 8.94 14.06 -12.54
CA SER A 112 8.50 14.67 -13.81
C SER A 112 8.95 13.93 -15.07
N ASP A 113 9.92 13.04 -14.91
CA ASP A 113 10.49 12.20 -15.95
C ASP A 113 9.71 10.91 -16.23
N LEU A 114 8.79 10.51 -15.34
CA LEU A 114 7.96 9.32 -15.48
C LEU A 114 6.51 9.71 -15.83
N PRO A 115 5.82 8.92 -16.69
CA PRO A 115 4.45 9.24 -17.12
C PRO A 115 3.38 8.95 -16.05
N ASN A 116 3.76 8.48 -14.86
CA ASN A 116 2.80 8.25 -13.77
C ASN A 116 2.47 9.56 -13.07
N ASN A 117 1.62 10.38 -13.68
CA ASN A 117 1.23 11.71 -13.23
C ASN A 117 0.79 11.78 -11.75
N ASP A 118 0.78 12.98 -11.18
CA ASP A 118 0.69 13.20 -9.73
C ASP A 118 -0.56 12.59 -9.08
N ARG A 119 -1.67 12.49 -9.82
CA ARG A 119 -2.95 11.96 -9.34
C ARG A 119 -3.23 10.57 -9.90
N LYS A 120 -3.40 9.59 -9.00
CA LYS A 120 -3.46 8.16 -9.36
C LYS A 120 -4.59 7.47 -8.61
N THR A 121 -5.27 6.54 -9.26
CA THR A 121 -6.07 5.55 -8.52
C THR A 121 -5.12 4.57 -7.84
N TYR A 122 -5.50 4.07 -6.67
CA TYR A 122 -4.75 3.04 -5.97
C TYR A 122 -5.63 1.89 -5.51
N THR A 123 -5.04 0.71 -5.42
CA THR A 123 -5.68 -0.48 -4.84
C THR A 123 -4.66 -1.27 -4.04
N ILE A 124 -5.02 -1.64 -2.81
CA ILE A 124 -4.22 -2.52 -1.98
C ILE A 124 -4.86 -3.90 -1.97
N THR A 125 -4.12 -4.92 -2.38
CA THR A 125 -4.55 -6.31 -2.33
C THR A 125 -3.76 -7.04 -1.24
N LYS A 126 -4.48 -7.57 -0.24
CA LYS A 126 -3.89 -8.39 0.83
C LYS A 126 -4.04 -9.86 0.51
N THR A 127 -2.95 -10.61 0.62
CA THR A 127 -2.89 -12.06 0.43
C THR A 127 -2.26 -12.71 1.66
N PRO A 128 -2.39 -14.03 1.88
CA PRO A 128 -1.71 -14.71 2.98
C PRO A 128 -0.17 -14.55 2.94
N THR A 129 0.40 -14.30 1.77
CA THR A 129 1.85 -14.20 1.53
C THR A 129 2.37 -12.77 1.52
N GLY A 130 1.51 -11.75 1.64
CA GLY A 130 1.93 -10.36 1.61
C GLY A 130 0.86 -9.41 1.09
N GLN A 131 1.27 -8.16 0.89
CA GLN A 131 0.39 -7.09 0.39
C GLN A 131 0.99 -6.50 -0.89
N SER A 132 0.13 -6.15 -1.83
CA SER A 132 0.52 -5.45 -3.06
C SER A 132 -0.25 -4.15 -3.20
N LEU A 133 0.43 -3.12 -3.71
CA LEU A 133 -0.12 -1.82 -4.06
C LEU A 133 -0.07 -1.68 -5.57
N SER A 134 -1.21 -1.43 -6.19
CA SER A 134 -1.30 -1.04 -7.60
C SER A 134 -1.58 0.46 -7.69
N LEU A 135 -0.79 1.19 -8.47
CA LEU A 135 -0.99 2.60 -8.79
C LEU A 135 -1.24 2.76 -10.29
N THR A 136 -2.23 3.56 -10.66
CA THR A 136 -2.51 3.88 -12.07
C THR A 136 -2.77 5.37 -12.22
N GLY A 137 -1.95 6.04 -13.02
CA GLY A 137 -2.08 7.46 -13.32
C GLY A 137 -3.41 7.82 -13.99
N GLU A 138 -3.95 9.00 -13.67
CA GLU A 138 -5.26 9.41 -14.18
C GLU A 138 -5.33 9.57 -15.71
N ASP A 139 -4.17 9.84 -16.34
CA ASP A 139 -4.04 10.05 -17.78
C ASP A 139 -3.54 8.81 -18.52
N ALA A 140 -3.52 7.65 -17.84
CA ALA A 140 -2.94 6.44 -18.40
C ALA A 140 -3.55 6.03 -19.76
N CYS A 141 -4.82 6.37 -19.99
CA CYS A 141 -5.53 6.17 -21.25
C CYS A 141 -5.13 7.12 -22.40
N VAL A 142 -4.55 8.29 -22.11
CA VAL A 142 -4.20 9.30 -23.12
C VAL A 142 -2.72 9.22 -23.48
N ASP A 143 -1.84 9.10 -22.49
CA ASP A 143 -0.41 9.18 -22.70
C ASP A 143 0.28 7.82 -22.80
N GLY A 144 -0.50 6.73 -22.66
CA GLY A 144 -0.02 5.36 -22.66
C GLY A 144 0.26 4.81 -21.26
N GLY A 145 0.26 5.66 -20.22
CA GLY A 145 0.14 5.34 -18.80
C GLY A 145 1.18 4.43 -18.19
N ALA A 146 1.50 4.70 -16.92
CA ALA A 146 2.21 3.76 -16.08
C ALA A 146 1.24 3.07 -15.13
N TYR A 147 1.26 1.73 -15.14
CA TYR A 147 0.60 0.85 -14.19
C TYR A 147 1.67 0.28 -13.29
N GLU A 148 1.82 0.82 -12.09
CA GLU A 148 2.90 0.42 -11.20
C GLU A 148 2.38 -0.57 -10.16
N THR A 149 3.15 -1.62 -9.95
CA THR A 149 2.90 -2.61 -8.89
C THR A 149 4.06 -2.57 -7.89
N TYR A 150 3.69 -2.58 -6.62
CA TYR A 150 4.62 -2.61 -5.50
C TYR A 150 4.24 -3.74 -4.55
N ARG A 151 5.22 -4.30 -3.86
CA ARG A 151 5.02 -5.19 -2.71
C ARG A 151 5.31 -4.45 -1.41
N TRP A 152 4.61 -4.83 -0.34
CA TRP A 152 4.95 -4.37 1.01
C TRP A 152 6.14 -5.13 1.57
N VAL A 153 7.07 -4.40 2.20
CA VAL A 153 8.21 -4.93 2.95
C VAL A 153 8.17 -4.34 4.36
N ALA A 154 8.05 -5.18 5.38
CA ALA A 154 8.06 -4.77 6.78
C ALA A 154 9.51 -4.63 7.30
N GLU A 155 9.72 -3.76 8.30
CA GLU A 155 11.02 -3.49 8.94
C GLU A 155 11.05 -3.83 10.44
#